data_AF-A0A7S0A757-F1
#
_entry.id   AF-A0A7S0A757-F1
#
_cell.length_a   1.000
_cell.length_b   1.000
_cell.length_c   1.000
_cell.angle_alpha   90.00
_cell.angle_beta   90.00
_cell.angle_gamma   90.00
#
_symmetry.space_group_name_H-M   'P 1'
#
loop_
_entity.id
_entity.type
_entity.pdbx_description
1 polymer ?
#
loop_
_entity_poly.entity_id
_entity_poly.type
_entity_poly.pdbx_seq_one_letter_code
_entity_poly.pdbx_strand_id
1 'polypeptide(L)'
;HRRLKAVDPRKILSWVLGQYSMKRLGSEWLTPEAAAEMELDLADVIGMLDIVSVRPKVFSNVVKSVSMFSSSADIVDQLSASFTSVYAGVVDLSSIQRDSDTVKCAWKMHRCFKEKGKRLWVQFVLLNTASAILSFLTTALAILVAQAPKHAPFMNMFGFGELSEDAGFVRNWGKLTVIVLPTIVSLLQSVAMLLKVEDKHALVQDATAQLMREVWQFRAQVYPYDGRLLADDDDSDDDAPDDDKGGKVLRQMHARQEFSRRLQRITSDAMGNEMLEENVELNNHFEDDLLIDYVAHEIYGLEKEGGHTCCCCHRRSAEPLDPNLSTIDETRYDGGLSHIGSEEYMQTRVARLLVQFQKQLPVLANRLRAFQFLVLLFGFASSVIAALGFEAWVPLTVALTSTISILYTVGRLKPRVVALNRGIRDIVNLQTQWASLSVVERRTPAVKLMLLTIVEEAAYSVQTSSSAMTESGAKQQGVEGLAGISKDEDNKKGKKEKKGDLKAAELSEV
;
A
#
# COMPACT_ATOMS: atom_id res chain seq x y z
N HIS A 1 -19.47 -16.41 25.23
CA HIS A 1 -20.77 -16.76 24.59
C HIS A 1 -21.55 -17.93 25.22
N ARG A 2 -21.07 -19.18 25.28
CA ARG A 2 -21.88 -20.32 25.79
C ARG A 2 -22.29 -20.23 27.27
N ARG A 3 -21.49 -19.58 28.12
CA ARG A 3 -21.83 -19.31 29.53
C ARG A 3 -22.84 -18.16 29.74
N LEU A 4 -23.03 -17.29 28.75
CA LEU A 4 -23.96 -16.15 28.82
C LEU A 4 -25.40 -16.55 28.45
N LYS A 5 -25.59 -17.58 27.63
CA LYS A 5 -26.94 -18.06 27.23
C LYS A 5 -27.78 -18.62 28.39
N ALA A 6 -27.16 -18.97 29.51
CA ALA A 6 -27.84 -19.52 30.68
C ALA A 6 -28.19 -18.46 31.75
N VAL A 7 -27.76 -17.21 31.54
CA VAL A 7 -27.99 -16.12 32.48
C VAL A 7 -29.12 -15.28 31.96
N ASP A 8 -30.15 -15.11 32.78
CA ASP A 8 -31.31 -14.27 32.48
C ASP A 8 -30.83 -12.83 32.14
N PRO A 9 -31.11 -12.31 30.93
CA PRO A 9 -30.69 -10.96 30.50
C PRO A 9 -31.06 -9.88 31.51
N ARG A 10 -32.17 -10.06 32.23
CA ARG A 10 -32.65 -9.14 33.27
C ARG A 10 -31.67 -9.05 34.44
N LYS A 11 -31.01 -10.15 34.81
CA LYS A 11 -29.98 -10.18 35.86
C LYS A 11 -28.69 -9.50 35.42
N ILE A 12 -28.33 -9.62 34.14
CA ILE A 12 -27.15 -8.93 33.57
C ILE A 12 -27.41 -7.43 33.52
N LEU A 13 -28.57 -7.00 33.02
CA LEU A 13 -28.96 -5.60 32.98
C LEU A 13 -29.04 -5.00 34.38
N SER A 14 -29.64 -5.71 35.35
CA SER A 14 -29.67 -5.30 36.77
C SER A 14 -28.27 -5.18 37.36
N TRP A 15 -27.34 -6.09 37.04
CA TRP A 15 -25.96 -6.04 37.52
C TRP A 15 -25.17 -4.88 36.89
N VAL A 16 -25.32 -4.64 35.59
CA VAL A 16 -24.67 -3.54 34.86
C VAL A 16 -25.19 -2.19 35.33
N LEU A 17 -26.53 -2.04 35.44
CA LEU A 17 -27.16 -0.85 36.00
C LEU A 17 -26.80 -0.66 37.48
N GLY A 18 -26.66 -1.74 38.25
CA GLY A 18 -26.22 -1.72 39.64
C GLY A 18 -24.73 -1.39 39.84
N GLN A 19 -23.87 -1.66 38.85
CA GLN A 19 -22.45 -1.28 38.87
C GLN A 19 -22.23 0.17 38.44
N TYR A 20 -23.00 0.67 37.47
CA TYR A 20 -22.90 2.07 37.01
C TYR A 20 -23.70 3.06 37.87
N SER A 21 -24.77 2.61 38.54
CA SER A 21 -25.46 3.38 39.57
C SER A 21 -24.73 3.23 40.90
N MET A 22 -23.86 4.18 41.23
CA MET A 22 -23.24 4.24 42.56
C MET A 22 -24.32 4.23 43.67
N LYS A 23 -24.45 3.10 44.35
CA LYS A 23 -24.52 2.92 45.82
C LYS A 23 -25.55 3.70 46.66
N ARG A 24 -26.53 4.44 46.12
CA ARG A 24 -27.37 5.32 46.97
C ARG A 24 -28.89 5.35 46.75
N LEU A 25 -29.46 4.50 45.89
CA LEU A 25 -30.91 4.42 45.78
C LEU A 25 -31.36 2.98 46.03
N GLY A 26 -32.13 2.83 47.11
CA GLY A 26 -32.66 1.56 47.59
C GLY A 26 -33.50 0.83 46.55
N SER A 27 -33.52 -0.49 46.69
CA SER A 27 -34.10 -1.51 45.82
C SER A 27 -35.63 -1.49 45.68
N GLU A 28 -36.29 -0.33 45.80
CA GLU A 28 -37.76 -0.23 45.88
C GLU A 28 -38.48 0.11 44.56
N TRP A 29 -37.75 0.44 43.48
CA TRP A 29 -38.37 1.12 42.32
C TRP A 29 -38.49 0.30 41.03
N LEU A 30 -38.11 -0.98 41.02
CA LEU A 30 -38.51 -1.89 39.94
C LEU A 30 -39.54 -2.88 40.46
N THR A 31 -40.83 -2.56 40.30
CA THR A 31 -41.89 -3.55 40.50
C THR A 31 -41.73 -4.65 39.43
N PRO A 32 -41.89 -5.94 39.79
CA PRO A 32 -41.79 -7.06 38.85
C PRO A 32 -42.72 -6.93 37.63
N GLU A 33 -43.84 -6.22 37.78
CA GLU A 33 -44.82 -5.94 36.72
C GLU A 33 -44.27 -4.95 35.66
N ALA A 34 -43.55 -3.90 36.05
CA ALA A 34 -42.97 -2.96 35.08
C ALA A 34 -41.84 -3.60 34.24
N ALA A 35 -41.14 -4.59 34.82
CA ALA A 35 -40.16 -5.40 34.11
C ALA A 35 -40.79 -6.49 33.23
N ALA A 36 -42.09 -6.78 33.39
CA ALA A 36 -42.82 -7.75 32.58
C ALA A 36 -43.34 -7.14 31.27
N GLU A 37 -43.64 -5.84 31.24
CA GLU A 37 -44.16 -5.14 30.05
C GLU A 37 -43.07 -4.67 29.07
N MET A 38 -41.80 -4.62 29.51
CA MET A 38 -40.68 -4.21 28.67
C MET A 38 -40.04 -5.43 27.99
N GLU A 39 -40.49 -5.76 26.78
CA GLU A 39 -39.88 -6.78 25.90
C GLU A 39 -38.54 -6.26 25.34
N LEU A 40 -37.50 -6.27 26.18
CA LEU A 40 -36.11 -6.14 25.71
C LEU A 40 -35.60 -7.54 25.35
N ASP A 41 -35.25 -7.75 24.09
CA ASP A 41 -34.60 -9.00 23.68
C ASP A 41 -33.14 -9.03 24.19
N LEU A 42 -32.62 -10.23 24.40
CA LEU A 42 -31.22 -10.46 24.77
C LEU A 42 -30.27 -9.84 23.73
N ALA A 43 -30.66 -9.82 22.46
CA ALA A 43 -29.91 -9.18 21.38
C ALA A 43 -29.73 -7.67 21.62
N ASP A 44 -30.76 -6.96 22.09
CA ASP A 44 -30.71 -5.52 22.36
C ASP A 44 -29.80 -5.21 23.54
N VAL A 45 -29.86 -6.03 24.59
CA VAL A 45 -29.00 -5.88 25.77
C VAL A 45 -27.53 -6.14 25.44
N ILE A 46 -27.24 -7.15 24.61
CA ILE A 46 -25.89 -7.41 24.12
C ILE A 46 -25.40 -6.27 23.23
N GLY A 47 -26.24 -5.77 22.31
CA GLY A 47 -25.91 -4.62 21.48
C GLY A 47 -25.59 -3.36 22.29
N MET A 48 -26.38 -3.06 23.33
CA MET A 48 -26.08 -1.95 24.25
C MET A 48 -24.78 -2.18 25.02
N LEU A 49 -24.51 -3.40 25.48
CA LEU A 49 -23.27 -3.73 26.20
C LEU A 49 -22.02 -3.64 25.32
N ASP A 50 -22.12 -4.05 24.05
CA ASP A 50 -21.05 -3.88 23.08
C ASP A 50 -20.76 -2.39 22.86
N ILE A 51 -21.80 -1.55 22.73
CA ILE A 51 -21.64 -0.09 22.63
C ILE A 51 -20.98 0.50 23.89
N VAL A 52 -21.41 0.06 25.08
CA VAL A 52 -20.82 0.48 26.38
C VAL A 52 -19.35 0.08 26.48
N SER A 53 -19.03 -1.15 26.09
CA SER A 53 -17.66 -1.70 26.21
C SER A 53 -16.69 -1.03 25.25
N VAL A 54 -17.14 -0.73 24.02
CA VAL A 54 -16.30 -0.10 23.00
C VAL A 54 -16.17 1.40 23.28
N ARG A 55 -17.21 2.09 23.78
CA ARG A 55 -17.20 3.56 23.99
C ARG A 55 -18.02 4.02 25.22
N PRO A 56 -17.51 3.83 26.45
CA PRO A 56 -18.23 4.16 27.68
C PRO A 56 -18.60 5.65 27.80
N LYS A 57 -17.76 6.55 27.25
CA LYS A 57 -18.02 8.00 27.25
C LYS A 57 -19.18 8.43 26.33
N VAL A 58 -19.41 7.70 25.23
CA VAL A 58 -20.54 7.96 24.33
C VAL A 58 -21.81 7.48 24.99
N PHE A 59 -21.77 6.29 25.60
CA PHE A 59 -22.90 5.76 26.35
C PHE A 59 -23.32 6.67 27.52
N SER A 60 -22.37 7.23 28.28
CA SER A 60 -22.71 8.16 29.38
C SER A 60 -23.34 9.49 28.90
N ASN A 61 -23.11 9.87 27.64
CA ASN A 61 -23.72 11.06 27.06
C ASN A 61 -25.12 10.77 26.49
N VAL A 62 -25.33 9.56 25.97
CA VAL A 62 -26.59 9.09 25.37
C VAL A 62 -27.59 8.62 26.45
N VAL A 63 -27.11 7.94 27.48
CA VAL A 63 -27.93 7.41 28.57
C VAL A 63 -27.71 8.27 29.81
N LYS A 64 -28.57 9.26 29.99
CA LYS A 64 -28.61 10.08 31.21
C LYS A 64 -29.68 9.54 32.16
N SER A 65 -29.30 9.31 33.41
CA SER A 65 -30.29 9.02 34.46
C SER A 65 -30.96 10.32 34.87
N VAL A 66 -32.27 10.41 34.64
CA VAL A 66 -33.08 11.53 35.12
C VAL A 66 -33.48 11.25 36.56
N SER A 67 -32.99 12.07 37.50
CA SER A 67 -33.45 11.99 38.88
C SER A 67 -34.80 12.71 39.01
N MET A 68 -35.82 12.06 39.56
CA MET A 68 -37.17 12.64 39.77
C MET A 68 -37.18 13.84 40.73
N PHE A 69 -36.07 14.06 41.46
CA PHE A 69 -35.91 15.21 42.35
C PHE A 69 -35.31 16.45 41.66
N SER A 70 -34.96 16.34 40.37
CA SER A 70 -34.45 17.48 39.61
C SER A 70 -35.59 18.46 39.30
N SER A 71 -35.27 19.75 39.23
CA SER A 71 -36.22 20.77 38.77
C SER A 71 -36.81 20.37 37.41
N SER A 72 -38.10 20.63 37.17
CA SER A 72 -38.75 20.33 35.88
C SER A 72 -38.03 20.98 34.70
N ALA A 73 -37.38 22.14 34.91
CA ALA A 73 -36.54 22.78 33.90
C ALA A 73 -35.29 21.95 33.57
N ASP A 74 -34.58 21.44 34.59
CA ASP A 74 -33.38 20.62 34.41
C ASP A 74 -33.69 19.28 33.72
N ILE A 75 -34.88 18.72 33.99
CA ILE A 75 -35.36 17.50 33.34
C ILE A 75 -35.59 17.73 31.85
N VAL A 76 -36.22 18.86 31.48
CA VAL A 76 -36.47 19.22 30.08
C VAL A 76 -35.16 19.50 29.35
N ASP A 77 -34.21 20.20 29.99
CA ASP A 77 -32.88 20.45 29.40
C ASP A 77 -32.06 19.17 29.25
N GLN A 78 -32.12 18.26 30.23
CA GLN A 78 -31.46 16.96 30.13
C GLN A 78 -32.09 16.06 29.07
N LEU A 79 -33.42 16.05 28.95
CA LEU A 79 -34.14 15.31 27.89
C LEU A 79 -33.84 15.91 26.52
N SER A 80 -33.89 17.24 26.37
CA SER A 80 -33.56 17.95 25.15
C SER A 80 -32.10 17.70 24.73
N ALA A 81 -31.16 17.77 25.68
CA ALA A 81 -29.76 17.40 25.45
C ALA A 81 -29.60 15.91 25.09
N SER A 82 -30.40 15.02 25.69
CA SER A 82 -30.35 13.58 25.39
C SER A 82 -30.89 13.31 23.98
N PHE A 83 -32.03 13.89 23.57
CA PHE A 83 -32.58 13.73 22.22
C PHE A 83 -31.68 14.36 21.15
N THR A 84 -31.14 15.56 21.40
CA THR A 84 -30.16 16.16 20.48
C THR A 84 -28.86 15.37 20.42
N SER A 85 -28.42 14.74 21.53
CA SER A 85 -27.24 13.87 21.54
C SER A 85 -27.48 12.49 20.91
N VAL A 86 -28.70 11.95 20.97
CA VAL A 86 -29.09 10.69 20.35
C VAL A 86 -29.10 10.86 18.83
N TYR A 87 -29.67 11.95 18.32
CA TYR A 87 -29.62 12.22 16.88
C TYR A 87 -28.20 12.51 16.39
N ALA A 88 -27.39 13.27 17.14
CA ALA A 88 -25.98 13.49 16.79
C ALA A 88 -25.16 12.18 16.88
N GLY A 89 -25.33 11.40 17.94
CA GLY A 89 -24.55 10.19 18.23
C GLY A 89 -24.92 9.00 17.34
N VAL A 90 -26.20 8.81 16.99
CA VAL A 90 -26.62 7.75 16.06
C VAL A 90 -26.14 8.06 14.63
N VAL A 91 -26.20 9.34 14.21
CA VAL A 91 -25.65 9.77 12.92
C VAL A 91 -24.13 9.56 12.89
N ASP A 92 -23.41 9.90 13.98
CA ASP A 92 -21.96 9.74 14.07
C ASP A 92 -21.50 8.27 14.17
N LEU A 93 -22.27 7.40 14.84
CA LEU A 93 -21.95 5.97 14.88
C LEU A 93 -22.15 5.33 13.49
N SER A 94 -23.20 5.74 12.78
CA SER A 94 -23.42 5.28 11.40
C SER A 94 -22.35 5.82 10.44
N SER A 95 -21.83 7.02 10.66
CA SER A 95 -20.81 7.60 9.78
C SER A 95 -19.46 6.89 9.94
N ILE A 96 -19.03 6.62 11.16
CA ILE A 96 -17.78 5.90 11.45
C ILE A 96 -17.82 4.48 10.89
N GLN A 97 -18.95 3.77 11.04
CA GLN A 97 -19.09 2.42 10.49
C GLN A 97 -19.02 2.44 8.96
N ARG A 98 -19.70 3.40 8.31
CA ARG A 98 -19.65 3.57 6.85
C ARG A 98 -18.24 3.90 6.34
N ASP A 99 -17.49 4.73 7.06
CA ASP A 99 -16.11 5.05 6.70
C ASP A 99 -15.23 3.80 6.78
N SER A 100 -15.37 3.02 7.86
CA SER A 100 -14.69 1.74 8.04
C SER A 100 -15.02 0.76 6.91
N ASP A 101 -16.29 0.62 6.54
CA ASP A 101 -16.73 -0.28 5.46
C ASP A 101 -16.18 0.16 4.09
N THR A 102 -16.08 1.47 3.86
CA THR A 102 -15.49 2.01 2.62
C THR A 102 -13.98 1.72 2.56
N VAL A 103 -13.27 1.89 3.68
CA VAL A 103 -11.85 1.54 3.81
C VAL A 103 -11.63 0.03 3.66
N LYS A 104 -12.50 -0.80 4.25
CA LYS A 104 -12.47 -2.26 4.06
C LYS A 104 -12.59 -2.63 2.58
N CYS A 105 -13.54 -2.02 1.87
CA CYS A 105 -13.71 -2.23 0.43
C CYS A 105 -12.43 -1.88 -0.34
N ALA A 106 -11.81 -0.75 -0.03
CA ALA A 106 -10.53 -0.33 -0.62
C ALA A 106 -9.40 -1.34 -0.36
N TRP A 107 -9.28 -1.86 0.86
CA TRP A 107 -8.28 -2.88 1.18
C TRP A 107 -8.53 -4.22 0.47
N LYS A 108 -9.80 -4.62 0.28
CA LYS A 108 -10.15 -5.79 -0.52
C LYS A 108 -9.70 -5.62 -1.98
N MET A 109 -9.92 -4.44 -2.57
CA MET A 109 -9.41 -4.11 -3.92
C MET A 109 -7.89 -4.12 -4.00
N HIS A 110 -7.21 -3.49 -3.04
CA HIS A 110 -5.75 -3.47 -2.96
C HIS A 110 -5.17 -4.90 -2.90
N ARG A 111 -5.75 -5.78 -2.08
CA ARG A 111 -5.34 -7.18 -2.01
C ARG A 111 -5.53 -7.91 -3.33
N CYS A 112 -6.68 -7.74 -3.97
CA CYS A 112 -6.99 -8.36 -5.26
C CYS A 112 -5.94 -7.97 -6.32
N PHE A 113 -5.63 -6.67 -6.44
CA PHE A 113 -4.60 -6.21 -7.36
C PHE A 113 -3.21 -6.74 -6.98
N LYS A 114 -2.86 -6.80 -5.70
CA LYS A 114 -1.57 -7.35 -5.28
C LYS A 114 -1.41 -8.83 -5.64
N GLU A 115 -2.44 -9.65 -5.42
CA GLU A 115 -2.43 -11.06 -5.79
C GLU A 115 -2.34 -11.26 -7.31
N LYS A 116 -3.11 -10.48 -8.08
CA LYS A 116 -3.03 -10.47 -9.55
C LYS A 116 -1.65 -10.05 -10.04
N GLY A 117 -1.09 -8.97 -9.48
CA GLY A 117 0.26 -8.49 -9.78
C GLY A 117 1.32 -9.57 -9.53
N LYS A 118 1.22 -10.32 -8.43
CA LYS A 118 2.15 -11.43 -8.15
C LYS A 118 2.09 -12.53 -9.23
N ARG A 119 0.90 -12.89 -9.72
CA ARG A 119 0.75 -13.90 -10.79
C ARG A 119 1.37 -13.40 -12.10
N LEU A 120 1.08 -12.17 -12.48
CA LEU A 120 1.64 -11.53 -13.67
C LEU A 120 3.17 -11.43 -13.60
N TRP A 121 3.71 -11.08 -12.44
CA TRP A 121 5.16 -11.05 -12.21
C TRP A 121 5.80 -12.43 -12.42
N VAL A 122 5.20 -13.49 -11.88
CA VAL A 122 5.71 -14.86 -12.05
C VAL A 122 5.67 -15.27 -13.52
N GLN A 123 4.56 -14.98 -14.23
CA GLN A 123 4.45 -15.24 -15.66
C GLN A 123 5.52 -14.49 -16.47
N PHE A 124 5.71 -13.20 -16.19
CA PHE A 124 6.74 -12.36 -16.82
C PHE A 124 8.15 -12.90 -16.60
N VAL A 125 8.51 -13.22 -15.35
CA VAL A 125 9.81 -13.78 -15.00
C VAL A 125 10.02 -15.14 -15.67
N LEU A 126 9.00 -16.00 -15.65
CA LEU A 126 9.07 -17.33 -16.25
C LEU A 126 9.30 -17.26 -17.77
N LEU A 127 8.51 -16.46 -18.49
CA LEU A 127 8.62 -16.32 -19.95
C LEU A 127 9.99 -15.77 -20.36
N ASN A 128 10.46 -14.71 -19.71
CA ASN A 128 11.76 -14.10 -20.04
C ASN A 128 12.94 -15.01 -19.66
N THR A 129 12.86 -15.67 -18.49
CA THR A 129 13.91 -16.61 -18.05
C THR A 129 13.97 -17.82 -18.97
N ALA A 130 12.81 -18.39 -19.34
CA ALA A 130 12.74 -19.50 -20.28
C ALA A 130 13.33 -19.12 -21.65
N SER A 131 12.95 -17.95 -22.18
CA SER A 131 13.51 -17.43 -23.44
C SER A 131 15.04 -17.25 -23.38
N ALA A 132 15.55 -16.66 -22.30
CA ALA A 132 16.98 -16.42 -22.12
C ALA A 132 17.79 -17.72 -22.00
N ILE A 133 17.25 -18.73 -21.31
CA ILE A 133 17.87 -20.06 -21.19
C ILE A 133 17.83 -20.79 -22.53
N LEU A 134 16.69 -20.80 -23.23
CA LEU A 134 16.56 -21.44 -24.54
C LEU A 134 17.51 -20.80 -25.56
N SER A 135 17.66 -19.47 -25.52
CA SER A 135 18.62 -18.75 -26.37
C SER A 135 20.06 -19.20 -26.11
N PHE A 136 20.47 -19.29 -24.85
CA PHE A 136 21.79 -19.82 -24.47
C PHE A 136 22.00 -21.27 -24.94
N LEU A 137 21.03 -22.16 -24.69
CA LEU A 137 21.09 -23.56 -25.11
C LEU A 137 21.19 -23.70 -26.63
N THR A 138 20.51 -22.83 -27.36
CA THR A 138 20.59 -22.77 -28.83
C THR A 138 22.00 -22.46 -29.28
N THR A 139 22.65 -21.44 -28.70
CA THR A 139 24.04 -21.10 -29.02
C THR A 139 25.00 -22.22 -28.63
N ALA A 140 24.80 -22.83 -27.45
CA ALA A 140 25.62 -23.96 -27.00
C ALA A 140 25.54 -25.15 -27.96
N LEU A 141 24.33 -25.54 -28.36
CA LEU A 141 24.12 -26.62 -29.32
C LEU A 141 24.70 -26.29 -30.69
N ALA A 142 24.57 -25.05 -31.17
CA ALA A 142 25.17 -24.63 -32.43
C ALA A 142 26.70 -24.77 -32.42
N ILE A 143 27.36 -24.40 -31.32
CA ILE A 143 28.81 -24.55 -31.17
C ILE A 143 29.19 -26.04 -31.09
N LEU A 144 28.45 -26.86 -30.33
CA LEU A 144 28.71 -28.29 -30.22
C LEU A 144 28.60 -28.99 -31.58
N VAL A 145 27.54 -28.69 -32.35
CA VAL A 145 27.35 -29.24 -33.71
C VAL A 145 28.47 -28.77 -34.64
N ALA A 146 28.91 -27.52 -34.54
CA ALA A 146 30.01 -26.99 -35.35
C ALA A 146 31.38 -27.61 -35.00
N GLN A 147 31.63 -27.94 -33.73
CA GLN A 147 32.90 -28.48 -33.24
C GLN A 147 32.98 -30.01 -33.25
N ALA A 148 31.85 -30.71 -33.33
CA ALA A 148 31.79 -32.17 -33.33
C ALA A 148 32.75 -32.85 -34.33
N PRO A 149 32.92 -32.38 -35.59
CA PRO A 149 33.84 -33.02 -36.53
C PRO A 149 35.32 -32.88 -36.14
N LYS A 150 35.68 -31.78 -35.47
CA LYS A 150 37.08 -31.47 -35.12
C LYS A 150 37.54 -32.19 -33.85
N HIS A 151 36.62 -32.52 -32.96
CA HIS A 151 36.92 -33.07 -31.62
C HIS A 151 36.34 -34.46 -31.36
N ALA A 152 36.07 -35.24 -32.41
CA ALA A 152 35.61 -36.63 -32.29
C ALA A 152 36.35 -37.49 -31.24
N PRO A 153 37.70 -37.50 -31.15
CA PRO A 153 38.39 -38.31 -30.13
C PRO A 153 38.15 -37.82 -28.69
N PHE A 154 37.92 -36.52 -28.50
CA PHE A 154 37.60 -35.96 -27.18
C PHE A 154 36.17 -36.29 -26.75
N MET A 155 35.20 -36.27 -27.68
CA MET A 155 33.82 -36.66 -27.40
C MET A 155 33.71 -38.13 -26.97
N ASN A 156 34.49 -39.02 -27.59
CA ASN A 156 34.58 -40.43 -27.20
C ASN A 156 35.08 -40.62 -25.74
N MET A 157 35.88 -39.68 -25.23
CA MET A 157 36.40 -39.74 -23.84
C MET A 157 35.31 -39.51 -22.78
N PHE A 158 34.25 -38.75 -23.08
CA PHE A 158 33.15 -38.48 -22.14
C PHE A 158 32.08 -39.57 -22.12
N GLY A 159 32.31 -40.72 -22.77
CA GLY A 159 31.35 -41.81 -22.81
C GLY A 159 30.14 -41.53 -23.71
N PHE A 160 30.20 -40.48 -24.55
CA PHE A 160 29.44 -40.48 -25.80
C PHE A 160 30.11 -41.54 -26.67
N GLY A 161 29.73 -42.80 -26.47
CA GLY A 161 30.38 -43.97 -27.08
C GLY A 161 30.56 -43.80 -28.58
N GLU A 162 31.48 -44.59 -29.16
CA GLU A 162 31.80 -44.57 -30.60
C GLU A 162 30.53 -44.28 -31.40
N LEU A 163 30.39 -43.02 -31.84
CA LEU A 163 29.35 -42.63 -32.77
C LEU A 163 29.71 -43.34 -34.06
N SER A 164 29.30 -44.61 -34.13
CA SER A 164 29.49 -45.47 -35.28
C SER A 164 28.82 -44.83 -36.49
N GLU A 165 29.09 -45.35 -37.68
CA GLU A 165 28.72 -44.76 -38.98
C GLU A 165 27.23 -44.36 -39.14
N ASP A 166 26.33 -44.76 -38.22
CA ASP A 166 24.97 -44.21 -38.06
C ASP A 166 24.91 -42.75 -37.51
N ALA A 167 26.05 -42.09 -37.36
CA ALA A 167 26.20 -40.66 -37.02
C ALA A 167 25.44 -39.69 -37.96
N GLY A 168 24.88 -40.19 -39.06
CA GLY A 168 23.88 -39.50 -39.87
C GLY A 168 22.70 -39.00 -39.04
N PHE A 169 22.26 -39.75 -38.02
CA PHE A 169 21.17 -39.31 -37.15
C PHE A 169 21.54 -38.04 -36.37
N VAL A 170 22.67 -38.03 -35.65
CA VAL A 170 23.10 -36.88 -34.84
C VAL A 170 23.42 -35.68 -35.72
N ARG A 171 24.02 -35.89 -36.91
CA ARG A 171 24.29 -34.81 -37.86
C ARG A 171 23.01 -34.21 -38.45
N ASN A 172 22.01 -35.03 -38.76
CA ASN A 172 20.73 -34.56 -39.31
C ASN A 172 19.88 -33.88 -38.24
N TRP A 173 19.76 -34.47 -37.05
CA TRP A 173 19.04 -33.87 -35.94
C TRP A 173 19.72 -32.61 -35.39
N GLY A 174 21.05 -32.58 -35.32
CA GLY A 174 21.81 -31.40 -34.92
C GLY A 174 21.58 -30.21 -35.86
N LYS A 175 21.52 -30.45 -37.17
CA LYS A 175 21.16 -29.39 -38.13
C LYS A 175 19.72 -28.91 -37.94
N LEU A 176 18.79 -29.85 -37.72
CA LEU A 176 17.38 -29.51 -37.50
C LEU A 176 17.21 -28.70 -36.19
N THR A 177 17.84 -29.10 -35.10
CA THR A 177 17.72 -28.39 -33.80
C THR A 177 18.30 -26.99 -33.86
N VAL A 178 19.42 -26.78 -34.56
CA VAL A 178 20.02 -25.45 -34.77
C VAL A 178 19.08 -24.51 -35.54
N ILE A 179 18.20 -25.03 -36.39
CA ILE A 179 17.19 -24.24 -37.11
C ILE A 179 15.93 -24.04 -36.26
N VAL A 180 15.44 -25.11 -35.63
CA VAL A 180 14.16 -25.11 -34.91
C VAL A 180 14.24 -24.34 -33.59
N LEU A 181 15.30 -24.50 -32.79
CA LEU A 181 15.39 -23.85 -31.48
C LEU A 181 15.35 -22.31 -31.54
N PRO A 182 16.11 -21.61 -32.41
CA PRO A 182 16.00 -20.15 -32.53
C PRO A 182 14.59 -19.70 -32.96
N THR A 183 13.90 -20.49 -33.80
CA THR A 183 12.51 -20.17 -34.19
C THR A 183 11.55 -20.27 -33.01
N ILE A 184 11.73 -21.28 -32.13
CA ILE A 184 10.96 -21.40 -30.88
C ILE A 184 11.28 -20.23 -29.94
N VAL A 185 12.54 -19.83 -29.80
CA VAL A 185 12.93 -18.67 -28.96
C VAL A 185 12.25 -17.40 -29.47
N SER A 186 12.28 -17.17 -30.78
CA SER A 186 11.67 -16.01 -31.43
C SER A 186 10.14 -16.01 -31.28
N LEU A 187 9.51 -17.18 -31.38
CA LEU A 187 8.08 -17.34 -31.13
C LEU A 187 7.73 -17.03 -29.68
N LEU A 188 8.49 -17.54 -28.70
CA LEU A 188 8.30 -17.26 -27.28
C LEU A 188 8.44 -15.76 -26.96
N GLN A 189 9.44 -15.09 -27.55
CA GLN A 189 9.59 -13.63 -27.41
C GLN A 189 8.42 -12.88 -28.04
N SER A 190 7.95 -13.31 -29.20
CA SER A 190 6.77 -12.72 -29.86
C SER A 190 5.52 -12.88 -28.99
N VAL A 191 5.31 -14.06 -28.41
CA VAL A 191 4.21 -14.31 -27.46
C VAL A 191 4.34 -13.42 -26.23
N ALA A 192 5.54 -13.29 -25.66
CA ALA A 192 5.76 -12.42 -24.50
C ALA A 192 5.44 -10.94 -24.80
N MET A 193 5.82 -10.44 -25.98
CA MET A 193 5.49 -9.08 -26.44
C MET A 193 4.00 -8.90 -26.70
N LEU A 194 3.33 -9.90 -27.30
CA LEU A 194 1.90 -9.86 -27.58
C LEU A 194 1.05 -9.85 -26.30
N LEU A 195 1.45 -10.64 -25.29
CA LEU A 195 0.73 -10.70 -24.02
C LEU A 195 0.86 -9.42 -23.18
N LYS A 196 1.87 -8.58 -23.46
CA LYS A 196 2.18 -7.35 -22.71
C LYS A 196 2.16 -7.55 -21.19
N VAL A 197 2.67 -8.70 -20.73
CA VAL A 197 2.62 -9.08 -19.30
C VAL A 197 3.34 -8.06 -18.42
N GLU A 198 4.40 -7.45 -18.94
CA GLU A 198 5.15 -6.38 -18.28
C GLU A 198 4.30 -5.14 -18.05
N ASP A 199 3.62 -4.65 -19.09
CA ASP A 199 2.74 -3.47 -19.02
C ASP A 199 1.56 -3.73 -18.08
N LYS A 200 0.97 -4.92 -18.18
CA LYS A 200 -0.11 -5.39 -17.31
C LYS A 200 0.32 -5.44 -15.84
N HIS A 201 1.50 -5.97 -15.56
CA HIS A 201 2.08 -5.95 -14.22
C HIS A 201 2.37 -4.51 -13.73
N ALA A 202 2.86 -3.64 -14.63
CA ALA A 202 3.14 -2.25 -14.32
C ALA A 202 1.89 -1.49 -13.87
N LEU A 203 0.81 -1.58 -14.66
CA LEU A 203 -0.47 -0.95 -14.38
C LEU A 203 -1.09 -1.45 -13.06
N VAL A 204 -1.10 -2.76 -12.82
CA VAL A 204 -1.66 -3.32 -11.58
C VAL A 204 -0.85 -2.90 -10.36
N GLN A 205 0.47 -2.87 -10.47
CA GLN A 205 1.31 -2.45 -9.36
C GLN A 205 1.19 -0.94 -9.07
N ASP A 206 1.05 -0.13 -10.12
CA ASP A 206 0.75 1.30 -10.00
C ASP A 206 -0.60 1.53 -9.30
N ALA A 207 -1.67 0.90 -9.79
CA ALA A 207 -2.99 0.97 -9.16
C ALA A 207 -2.97 0.51 -7.69
N THR A 208 -2.22 -0.55 -7.38
CA THR A 208 -2.03 -1.01 -5.99
C THR A 208 -1.37 0.08 -5.13
N ALA A 209 -0.35 0.76 -5.65
CA ALA A 209 0.36 1.82 -4.93
C ALA A 209 -0.54 3.07 -4.75
N GLN A 210 -1.31 3.45 -5.77
CA GLN A 210 -2.26 4.55 -5.71
C GLN A 210 -3.39 4.27 -4.71
N LEU A 211 -3.97 3.06 -4.71
CA LEU A 211 -4.99 2.67 -3.73
C LEU A 211 -4.46 2.79 -2.29
N MET A 212 -3.23 2.32 -2.04
CA MET A 212 -2.62 2.42 -0.71
C MET A 212 -2.49 3.89 -0.28
N ARG A 213 -2.00 4.76 -1.17
CA ARG A 213 -1.89 6.21 -0.92
C ARG A 213 -3.25 6.85 -0.62
N GLU A 214 -4.26 6.56 -1.43
CA GLU A 214 -5.61 7.12 -1.25
C GLU A 214 -6.26 6.66 0.06
N VAL A 215 -6.07 5.40 0.47
CA VAL A 215 -6.56 4.91 1.76
C VAL A 215 -5.92 5.68 2.92
N TRP A 216 -4.60 5.92 2.88
CA TRP A 216 -3.92 6.68 3.93
C TRP A 216 -4.35 8.14 3.98
N GLN A 217 -4.53 8.78 2.81
CA GLN A 217 -5.03 10.16 2.73
C GLN A 217 -6.46 10.27 3.28
N PHE A 218 -7.34 9.34 2.93
CA PHE A 218 -8.71 9.30 3.43
C PHE A 218 -8.77 9.07 4.95
N ARG A 219 -8.03 8.08 5.46
CA ARG A 219 -7.93 7.80 6.90
C ARG A 219 -7.35 8.97 7.69
N ALA A 220 -6.48 9.75 7.07
CA ALA A 220 -5.92 10.94 7.67
C ALA A 220 -6.81 12.20 7.50
N GLN A 221 -7.92 12.14 6.77
CA GLN A 221 -8.76 13.32 6.46
C GLN A 221 -7.93 14.48 5.90
N VAL A 222 -6.97 14.17 5.03
CA VAL A 222 -6.09 15.14 4.37
C VAL A 222 -6.53 15.30 2.92
N TYR A 223 -6.26 16.48 2.32
CA TYR A 223 -6.63 16.82 0.95
C TYR A 223 -6.54 15.62 -0.01
N PRO A 224 -7.63 15.32 -0.76
CA PRO A 224 -8.86 16.11 -0.92
C PRO A 224 -9.93 15.90 0.17
N TYR A 225 -9.66 15.10 1.20
CA TYR A 225 -10.67 14.65 2.17
C TYR A 225 -10.84 15.56 3.39
N ASP A 226 -10.16 16.71 3.40
CA ASP A 226 -10.31 17.69 4.47
C ASP A 226 -11.62 18.44 4.28
N GLY A 227 -12.58 18.21 5.18
CA GLY A 227 -13.88 18.90 5.16
C GLY A 227 -13.79 20.41 5.35
N ARG A 228 -12.63 20.97 5.73
CA ARG A 228 -12.46 22.43 5.87
C ARG A 228 -12.34 23.13 4.52
N LEU A 229 -11.56 22.57 3.59
CA LEU A 229 -11.28 23.19 2.30
C LEU A 229 -12.51 23.27 1.38
N LEU A 230 -13.49 22.39 1.58
CA LEU A 230 -14.72 22.35 0.80
C LEU A 230 -15.73 23.44 1.20
N ALA A 231 -15.50 24.15 2.31
CA ALA A 231 -16.41 25.18 2.79
C ALA A 231 -16.14 26.56 2.18
N ASP A 232 -14.95 26.75 1.62
CA ASP A 232 -14.49 28.06 1.13
C ASP A 232 -14.89 28.31 -0.34
N ASP A 233 -15.45 27.32 -1.04
CA ASP A 233 -15.87 27.46 -2.45
C ASP A 233 -17.36 27.85 -2.62
N ASP A 234 -18.17 27.85 -1.54
CA ASP A 234 -19.57 28.29 -1.54
C ASP A 234 -19.67 29.76 -1.06
N ASP A 235 -19.12 30.69 -1.86
CA ASP A 235 -19.24 32.16 -1.71
C ASP A 235 -20.70 32.67 -1.94
N SER A 236 -21.71 31.90 -1.54
CA SER A 236 -23.09 32.41 -1.53
C SER A 236 -23.25 33.39 -0.37
N ASP A 237 -23.28 34.69 -0.69
CA ASP A 237 -23.48 35.89 0.17
C ASP A 237 -24.79 35.89 1.00
N ASP A 238 -25.40 34.74 1.28
CA ASP A 238 -26.63 34.64 2.06
C ASP A 238 -26.29 34.55 3.56
N ASP A 239 -26.58 35.62 4.30
CA ASP A 239 -26.47 35.79 5.77
C ASP A 239 -27.37 34.81 6.58
N ALA A 240 -27.43 33.53 6.18
CA ALA A 240 -28.24 32.52 6.84
C ALA A 240 -27.62 32.13 8.20
N PRO A 241 -28.41 32.07 9.28
CA PRO A 241 -27.92 31.85 10.64
C PRO A 241 -27.23 30.49 10.83
N ASP A 242 -26.15 30.52 11.61
CA ASP A 242 -25.15 29.49 11.91
C ASP A 242 -25.68 28.15 12.49
N ASP A 243 -26.41 27.34 11.74
CA ASP A 243 -26.63 25.93 12.10
C ASP A 243 -25.42 25.04 11.70
N ASP A 244 -24.28 25.23 12.39
CA ASP A 244 -22.96 24.56 12.20
C ASP A 244 -23.00 23.01 12.22
N LYS A 245 -24.10 22.42 12.69
CA LYS A 245 -24.22 20.94 12.80
C LYS A 245 -24.49 20.25 11.47
N GLY A 246 -25.24 20.88 10.56
CA GLY A 246 -25.56 20.29 9.26
C GLY A 246 -24.32 20.13 8.36
N GLY A 247 -23.40 21.10 8.43
CA GLY A 247 -22.21 21.14 7.58
C GLY A 247 -21.26 19.97 7.78
N LYS A 248 -21.09 19.48 9.03
CA LYS A 248 -20.12 18.40 9.33
C LYS A 248 -20.51 17.08 8.68
N VAL A 249 -21.79 16.70 8.76
CA VAL A 249 -22.30 15.47 8.16
C VAL A 249 -22.20 15.53 6.63
N LEU A 250 -22.54 16.68 6.05
CA LEU A 250 -22.44 16.90 4.60
C LEU A 250 -20.99 16.80 4.11
N ARG A 251 -20.04 17.42 4.82
CA ARG A 251 -18.60 17.35 4.51
C ARG A 251 -18.06 15.92 4.58
N GLN A 252 -18.44 15.13 5.59
CA GLN A 252 -18.07 13.72 5.68
C GLN A 252 -18.67 12.88 4.55
N MET A 253 -19.94 13.15 4.19
CA MET A 253 -20.58 12.50 3.05
C MET A 253 -19.85 12.81 1.74
N HIS A 254 -19.46 14.07 1.51
CA HIS A 254 -18.70 14.46 0.33
C HIS A 254 -17.31 13.80 0.29
N ALA A 255 -16.57 13.78 1.41
CA ALA A 255 -15.28 13.11 1.49
C ALA A 255 -15.35 11.61 1.12
N ARG A 256 -16.39 10.91 1.59
CA ARG A 256 -16.64 9.50 1.21
C ARG A 256 -16.98 9.33 -0.27
N GLN A 257 -17.81 10.21 -0.82
CA GLN A 257 -18.21 10.16 -2.22
C GLN A 257 -16.99 10.39 -3.12
N GLU A 258 -16.16 11.38 -2.77
CA GLU A 258 -14.91 11.66 -3.48
C GLU A 258 -13.93 10.48 -3.38
N PHE A 259 -13.80 9.88 -2.20
CA PHE A 259 -12.95 8.69 -2.01
C PHE A 259 -13.44 7.54 -2.90
N SER A 260 -14.73 7.23 -2.85
CA SER A 260 -15.34 6.17 -3.67
C SER A 260 -15.16 6.45 -5.17
N ARG A 261 -15.31 7.69 -5.61
CA ARG A 261 -15.09 8.12 -7.00
C ARG A 261 -13.64 7.89 -7.44
N ARG A 262 -12.66 8.22 -6.59
CA ARG A 262 -11.24 8.00 -6.86
C ARG A 262 -10.87 6.52 -6.90
N LEU A 263 -11.38 5.73 -5.96
CA LEU A 263 -11.20 4.27 -5.97
C LEU A 263 -11.75 3.65 -7.26
N GLN A 264 -12.95 4.07 -7.69
CA GLN A 264 -13.55 3.63 -8.94
C GLN A 264 -12.70 4.03 -10.15
N ARG A 265 -12.15 5.26 -10.17
CA ARG A 265 -11.26 5.70 -11.25
C ARG A 265 -9.97 4.87 -11.31
N ILE A 266 -9.28 4.68 -10.19
CA ILE A 266 -8.07 3.85 -10.15
C ILE A 266 -8.38 2.42 -10.63
N THR A 267 -9.53 1.90 -10.21
CA THR A 267 -9.98 0.55 -10.62
C THR A 267 -10.33 0.49 -12.09
N SER A 268 -11.05 1.48 -12.64
CA SER A 268 -11.39 1.54 -14.06
C SER A 268 -10.17 1.71 -14.94
N ASP A 269 -9.18 2.51 -14.51
CA ASP A 269 -7.94 2.74 -15.25
C ASP A 269 -7.08 1.47 -15.27
N ALA A 270 -7.05 0.73 -14.17
CA ALA A 270 -6.37 -0.57 -14.09
C ALA A 270 -7.09 -1.66 -14.92
N MET A 271 -8.43 -1.65 -14.96
CA MET A 271 -9.23 -2.68 -15.64
C MET A 271 -9.44 -2.41 -17.14
N GLY A 272 -9.55 -1.14 -17.55
CA GLY A 272 -9.89 -0.74 -18.92
C GLY A 272 -8.89 -1.19 -19.99
N ASN A 273 -7.68 -1.58 -19.59
CA ASN A 273 -6.58 -1.97 -20.47
C ASN A 273 -6.45 -3.50 -20.68
N GLU A 274 -7.52 -4.21 -21.08
CA GLU A 274 -7.53 -5.66 -21.40
C GLU A 274 -7.50 -6.64 -20.21
N MET A 275 -7.67 -6.19 -18.96
CA MET A 275 -7.68 -7.10 -17.78
C MET A 275 -9.05 -7.70 -17.43
N LEU A 276 -10.09 -7.34 -18.18
CA LEU A 276 -11.49 -7.60 -17.80
C LEU A 276 -11.94 -9.05 -17.93
N GLU A 277 -11.25 -9.90 -18.71
CA GLU A 277 -11.75 -11.25 -18.98
C GLU A 277 -11.39 -12.27 -17.89
N GLU A 278 -10.38 -12.02 -17.05
CA GLU A 278 -10.03 -12.91 -15.94
C GLU A 278 -10.79 -12.51 -14.65
N ASN A 279 -12.10 -12.82 -14.68
CA ASN A 279 -13.13 -12.79 -13.64
C ASN A 279 -12.75 -12.11 -12.32
N VAL A 280 -13.28 -10.91 -12.11
CA VAL A 280 -13.37 -10.20 -10.82
C VAL A 280 -14.46 -10.83 -9.92
N GLU A 281 -14.60 -12.17 -9.95
CA GLU A 281 -15.52 -12.91 -9.07
C GLU A 281 -14.92 -13.17 -7.68
N LEU A 282 -13.64 -12.82 -7.47
CA LEU A 282 -12.93 -12.97 -6.19
C LEU A 282 -13.47 -12.10 -5.05
N ASN A 283 -14.44 -11.21 -5.29
CA ASN A 283 -14.84 -10.17 -4.35
C ASN A 283 -15.87 -10.62 -3.30
N ASN A 284 -16.60 -11.72 -3.51
CA ASN A 284 -17.81 -11.99 -2.69
C ASN A 284 -17.59 -12.89 -1.46
N HIS A 285 -16.44 -13.56 -1.31
CA HIS A 285 -16.27 -14.54 -0.23
C HIS A 285 -15.17 -14.24 0.79
N PHE A 286 -14.62 -13.02 0.76
CA PHE A 286 -13.53 -12.68 1.66
C PHE A 286 -14.04 -12.24 3.04
N GLU A 287 -13.82 -13.12 4.03
CA GLU A 287 -14.14 -12.89 5.45
C GLU A 287 -13.38 -11.68 6.00
N ASP A 288 -14.08 -10.86 6.79
CA ASP A 288 -13.53 -9.61 7.34
C ASP A 288 -12.34 -9.86 8.30
N ASP A 289 -12.30 -10.99 8.99
CA ASP A 289 -11.20 -11.35 9.90
C ASP A 289 -9.87 -11.52 9.16
N LEU A 290 -9.91 -12.13 7.97
CA LEU A 290 -8.73 -12.29 7.12
C LEU A 290 -8.22 -10.95 6.56
N LEU A 291 -9.09 -9.92 6.52
CA LEU A 291 -8.70 -8.58 6.07
C LEU A 291 -7.83 -7.89 7.11
N ILE A 292 -8.18 -8.02 8.39
CA ILE A 292 -7.44 -7.42 9.49
C ILE A 292 -6.03 -8.02 9.54
N ASP A 293 -5.92 -9.34 9.42
CA ASP A 293 -4.64 -10.05 9.31
C ASP A 293 -3.84 -9.60 8.09
N TYR A 294 -4.51 -9.45 6.93
CA TYR A 294 -3.88 -8.96 5.72
C TYR A 294 -3.29 -7.56 5.92
N VAL A 295 -4.05 -6.64 6.49
CA VAL A 295 -3.59 -5.27 6.75
C VAL A 295 -2.44 -5.27 7.74
N ALA A 296 -2.55 -6.03 8.84
CA ALA A 296 -1.52 -6.18 9.87
C ALA A 296 -0.18 -6.65 9.29
N HIS A 297 -0.19 -7.71 8.48
CA HIS A 297 1.03 -8.30 7.95
C HIS A 297 1.56 -7.56 6.72
N GLU A 298 0.70 -7.22 5.78
CA GLU A 298 1.14 -6.75 4.47
C GLU A 298 1.35 -5.24 4.42
N ILE A 299 0.48 -4.47 5.08
CA ILE A 299 0.54 -3.00 5.07
C ILE A 299 1.44 -2.49 6.20
N TYR A 300 1.30 -3.11 7.37
CA TYR A 300 1.99 -2.72 8.58
C TYR A 300 3.24 -3.56 8.88
N GLY A 301 3.50 -4.63 8.12
CA GLY A 301 4.71 -5.43 8.27
C GLY A 301 4.82 -6.19 9.59
N LEU A 302 3.72 -6.41 10.30
CA LEU A 302 3.74 -7.23 11.52
C LEU A 302 4.17 -8.64 11.17
N GLU A 303 5.08 -9.23 11.95
CA GLU A 303 5.46 -10.62 11.76
C GLU A 303 4.32 -11.52 12.29
N LYS A 304 4.04 -12.65 11.63
CA LYS A 304 3.04 -13.61 12.11
C LYS A 304 3.53 -14.25 13.41
N GLU A 305 2.97 -13.82 14.54
CA GLU A 305 3.13 -14.52 15.81
C GLU A 305 2.64 -15.97 15.63
N GLY A 306 3.55 -16.94 15.80
CA GLY A 306 3.21 -18.36 15.70
C GLY A 306 3.48 -19.02 14.34
N GLY A 307 4.03 -18.30 13.35
CA GLY A 307 4.66 -18.96 12.22
C GLY A 307 5.89 -19.72 12.70
N HIS A 308 5.87 -21.05 12.73
CA HIS A 308 7.05 -21.89 13.01
C HIS A 308 8.12 -21.65 11.94
N THR A 309 8.89 -20.56 12.09
CA THR A 309 10.07 -20.34 11.27
C THR A 309 11.10 -21.38 11.66
N CYS A 310 11.54 -22.18 10.68
CA CYS A 310 12.58 -23.18 10.83
C CYS A 310 13.79 -22.62 11.62
N CYS A 311 14.24 -23.36 12.65
CA CYS A 311 15.37 -22.99 13.53
C CYS A 311 16.65 -22.57 12.79
N CYS A 312 16.83 -22.96 11.53
CA CYS A 312 18.01 -22.65 10.73
C CYS A 312 18.05 -21.19 10.20
N CYS A 313 16.89 -20.51 10.09
CA CYS A 313 16.82 -19.17 9.49
C CYS A 313 16.88 -18.01 10.51
N HIS A 314 16.67 -18.28 11.80
CA HIS A 314 16.56 -17.24 12.83
C HIS A 314 17.93 -16.66 13.26
N ARG A 315 19.04 -17.40 13.04
CA ARG A 315 20.36 -17.03 13.58
C ARG A 315 21.09 -15.91 12.83
N ARG A 316 20.61 -15.44 11.67
CA ARG A 316 21.34 -14.46 10.84
C ARG A 316 20.70 -13.08 10.70
N SER A 317 19.54 -12.84 11.33
CA SER A 317 18.78 -11.59 11.16
C SER A 317 18.51 -10.81 12.46
N ALA A 318 19.02 -11.27 13.60
CA ALA A 318 18.74 -10.68 14.91
C ALA A 318 19.87 -9.75 15.40
N GLU A 319 20.41 -8.90 14.52
CA GLU A 319 21.11 -7.72 15.01
C GLU A 319 20.00 -6.68 15.27
N PRO A 320 19.70 -6.33 16.54
CA PRO A 320 18.58 -5.47 16.86
C PRO A 320 18.83 -4.09 16.22
N LEU A 321 18.09 -3.78 15.16
CA LEU A 321 17.98 -2.42 14.66
C LEU A 321 17.39 -1.59 15.79
N ASP A 322 18.18 -0.62 16.27
CA ASP A 322 17.89 0.40 17.28
C ASP A 322 16.99 -0.06 18.46
N PRO A 323 17.54 -0.28 19.67
CA PRO A 323 16.75 -0.68 20.83
C PRO A 323 15.65 0.31 21.22
N ASN A 324 15.66 1.55 20.68
CA ASN A 324 14.59 2.51 20.89
C ASN A 324 13.36 2.26 19.99
N LEU A 325 13.47 1.42 18.96
CA LEU A 325 12.38 1.12 18.03
C LEU A 325 11.56 -0.11 18.42
N SER A 326 12.05 -0.94 19.34
CA SER A 326 11.40 -2.18 19.79
C SER A 326 10.29 -1.99 20.82
N THR A 327 10.00 -0.76 21.27
CA THR A 327 8.93 -0.46 22.23
C THR A 327 7.63 0.01 21.56
N ILE A 328 7.47 -0.21 20.24
CA ILE A 328 6.18 0.02 19.59
C ILE A 328 5.19 -0.98 20.19
N ASP A 329 4.36 -0.46 21.09
CA ASP A 329 3.33 -1.19 21.81
C ASP A 329 2.38 -1.87 20.81
N GLU A 330 2.51 -3.18 20.66
CA GLU A 330 1.68 -4.02 19.77
C GLU A 330 0.19 -3.91 20.14
N THR A 331 -0.12 -3.52 21.38
CA THR A 331 -1.52 -3.32 21.83
C THR A 331 -2.21 -2.12 21.18
N ARG A 332 -1.46 -1.25 20.49
CA ARG A 332 -2.00 -0.03 19.87
C ARG A 332 -2.32 -0.17 18.37
N TYR A 333 -2.51 -1.39 17.89
CA TYR A 333 -2.93 -1.62 16.51
C TYR A 333 -4.37 -1.14 16.27
N ASP A 334 -4.53 -0.17 15.37
CA ASP A 334 -5.80 0.51 15.07
C ASP A 334 -6.69 -0.27 14.08
N GLY A 335 -6.32 -1.50 13.73
CA GLY A 335 -7.03 -2.32 12.75
C GLY A 335 -6.87 -1.84 11.29
N GLY A 336 -6.25 -0.69 11.05
CA GLY A 336 -6.12 -0.09 9.73
C GLY A 336 -7.42 0.47 9.13
N LEU A 337 -8.48 0.60 9.94
CA LEU A 337 -9.82 1.02 9.50
C LEU A 337 -10.26 2.37 10.08
N SER A 338 -9.76 2.75 11.25
CA SER A 338 -10.12 3.99 11.92
C SER A 338 -9.37 5.20 11.35
N HIS A 339 -9.87 6.40 11.67
CA HIS A 339 -9.18 7.66 11.42
C HIS A 339 -7.84 7.69 12.17
N ILE A 340 -6.78 8.14 11.50
CA ILE A 340 -5.42 8.18 12.04
C ILE A 340 -4.95 9.61 12.32
N GLY A 341 -4.42 9.83 13.52
CA GLY A 341 -3.75 11.08 13.91
C GLY A 341 -2.36 11.22 13.28
N SER A 342 -1.81 12.43 13.26
CA SER A 342 -0.45 12.70 12.77
C SER A 342 0.63 11.94 13.55
N GLU A 343 0.54 11.93 14.88
CA GLU A 343 1.46 11.24 15.77
C GLU A 343 1.38 9.72 15.61
N GLU A 344 0.16 9.20 15.50
CA GLU A 344 -0.10 7.77 15.30
C GLU A 344 0.40 7.31 13.94
N TYR A 345 0.17 8.09 12.88
CA TYR A 345 0.72 7.82 11.54
C TYR A 345 2.26 7.81 11.55
N MET A 346 2.89 8.75 12.27
CA MET A 346 4.34 8.77 12.42
C MET A 346 4.89 7.49 13.07
N GLN A 347 4.24 7.02 14.13
CA GLN A 347 4.66 5.82 14.86
C GLN A 347 4.37 4.52 14.10
N THR A 348 3.20 4.41 13.49
CA THR A 348 2.71 3.16 12.90
C THR A 348 3.18 2.96 11.46
N ARG A 349 3.22 4.02 10.64
CA ARG A 349 3.52 3.93 9.21
C ARG A 349 4.95 4.34 8.90
N VAL A 350 5.38 5.51 9.35
CA VAL A 350 6.69 6.10 8.97
C VAL A 350 7.85 5.29 9.51
N ALA A 351 7.85 4.98 10.82
CA ALA A 351 8.89 4.18 11.44
C ALA A 351 9.01 2.78 10.81
N ARG A 352 7.88 2.14 10.51
CA ARG A 352 7.86 0.78 9.93
C ARG A 352 8.32 0.74 8.49
N LEU A 353 7.90 1.71 7.67
CA LEU A 353 8.40 1.84 6.29
C LEU A 353 9.92 2.03 6.27
N LEU A 354 10.48 2.83 7.19
CA LEU A 354 11.92 3.02 7.28
C LEU A 354 12.66 1.70 7.55
N VAL A 355 12.21 0.93 8.55
CA VAL A 355 12.78 -0.39 8.87
C VAL A 355 12.67 -1.33 7.68
N GLN A 356 11.51 -1.35 7.03
CA GLN A 356 11.28 -2.19 5.86
C GLN A 356 12.24 -1.84 4.72
N PHE A 357 12.43 -0.56 4.44
CA PHE A 357 13.36 -0.11 3.39
C PHE A 357 14.81 -0.44 3.75
N GLN A 358 15.23 -0.19 4.99
CA GLN A 358 16.57 -0.50 5.48
C GLN A 358 16.87 -2.00 5.45
N LYS A 359 15.89 -2.86 5.77
CA LYS A 359 16.02 -4.32 5.70
C LYS A 359 16.12 -4.84 4.26
N GLN A 360 15.37 -4.24 3.33
CA GLN A 360 15.35 -4.68 1.93
C GLN A 360 16.57 -4.23 1.12
N LEU A 361 17.08 -3.02 1.40
CA LEU A 361 18.18 -2.40 0.66
C LEU A 361 19.45 -3.29 0.55
N PRO A 362 20.04 -3.83 1.63
CA PRO A 362 21.27 -4.60 1.53
C PRO A 362 21.08 -5.92 0.76
N VAL A 363 19.92 -6.56 0.89
CA VAL A 363 19.60 -7.80 0.15
C VAL A 363 19.58 -7.53 -1.35
N LEU A 364 18.91 -6.46 -1.78
CA LEU A 364 18.85 -6.08 -3.19
C LEU A 364 20.21 -5.60 -3.71
N ALA A 365 20.95 -4.81 -2.94
CA ALA A 365 22.28 -4.34 -3.29
C ALA A 365 23.29 -5.50 -3.44
N ASN A 366 23.22 -6.51 -2.58
CA ASN A 366 24.07 -7.70 -2.67
C ASN A 366 23.75 -8.52 -3.92
N ARG A 367 22.47 -8.71 -4.24
CA ARG A 367 22.05 -9.37 -5.49
C ARG A 367 22.53 -8.61 -6.71
N LEU A 368 22.39 -7.28 -6.71
CA LEU A 368 22.86 -6.42 -7.79
C LEU A 368 24.37 -6.58 -8.02
N ARG A 369 25.17 -6.51 -6.96
CA ARG A 369 26.63 -6.69 -7.01
C ARG A 369 27.02 -8.08 -7.51
N ALA A 370 26.31 -9.12 -7.07
CA ALA A 370 26.55 -10.49 -7.52
C ALA A 370 26.33 -10.64 -9.03
N PHE A 371 25.22 -10.12 -9.58
CA PHE A 371 24.98 -10.17 -11.02
C PHE A 371 26.02 -9.36 -11.82
N GLN A 372 26.38 -8.16 -11.37
CA GLN A 372 27.42 -7.34 -12.03
C GLN A 372 28.78 -8.05 -12.03
N PHE A 373 29.14 -8.70 -10.92
CA PHE A 373 30.36 -9.49 -10.82
C PHE A 373 30.34 -10.68 -11.78
N LEU A 374 29.21 -11.40 -11.88
CA LEU A 374 29.08 -12.53 -12.82
C LEU A 374 29.21 -12.08 -14.28
N VAL A 375 28.57 -10.96 -14.67
CA VAL A 375 28.70 -10.39 -16.02
C VAL A 375 30.16 -10.06 -16.33
N LEU A 376 30.87 -9.41 -15.39
CA LEU A 376 32.29 -9.09 -15.54
C LEU A 376 33.16 -10.35 -15.64
N LEU A 377 32.90 -11.35 -14.81
CA LEU A 377 33.64 -12.62 -14.78
C LEU A 377 33.52 -13.35 -16.12
N PHE A 378 32.31 -13.48 -16.68
CA PHE A 378 32.12 -14.16 -17.96
C PHE A 378 32.62 -13.34 -19.15
N GLY A 379 32.56 -12.00 -19.08
CA GLY A 379 33.19 -11.13 -20.06
C GLY A 379 34.72 -11.27 -20.08
N PHE A 380 35.34 -11.37 -18.91
CA PHE A 380 36.78 -11.66 -18.78
C PHE A 380 37.11 -13.07 -19.30
N ALA A 381 36.34 -14.08 -18.91
CA ALA A 381 36.52 -15.46 -19.39
C ALA A 381 36.47 -15.56 -20.92
N SER A 382 35.56 -14.82 -21.56
CA SER A 382 35.47 -14.72 -23.02
C SER A 382 36.77 -14.22 -23.65
N SER A 383 37.42 -13.22 -23.03
CA SER A 383 38.69 -12.65 -23.52
C SER A 383 39.86 -13.62 -23.31
N VAL A 384 39.89 -14.32 -22.17
CA VAL A 384 40.91 -15.34 -21.88
C VAL A 384 40.82 -16.52 -22.84
N ILE A 385 39.61 -17.01 -23.11
CA ILE A 385 39.37 -18.12 -24.05
C ILE A 385 39.84 -17.73 -25.46
N ALA A 386 39.57 -16.50 -25.90
CA ALA A 386 40.06 -15.99 -27.18
C ALA A 386 41.59 -15.93 -27.22
N ALA A 387 42.23 -15.41 -26.16
CA ALA A 387 43.69 -15.30 -26.08
C ALA A 387 44.41 -16.65 -26.08
N LEU A 388 43.78 -17.71 -25.55
CA LEU A 388 44.30 -19.08 -25.57
C LEU A 388 44.12 -19.79 -26.92
N GLY A 389 43.56 -19.13 -27.94
CA GLY A 389 43.31 -19.70 -29.26
C GLY A 389 42.07 -20.59 -29.33
N PHE A 390 41.23 -20.63 -28.30
CA PHE A 390 39.97 -21.38 -28.26
C PHE A 390 38.81 -20.56 -28.82
N GLU A 391 39.01 -19.92 -29.98
CA GLU A 391 38.05 -18.98 -30.60
C GLU A 391 36.64 -19.58 -30.80
N ALA A 392 36.56 -20.89 -30.99
CA ALA A 392 35.32 -21.65 -31.11
C ALA A 392 34.37 -21.53 -29.90
N TRP A 393 34.90 -21.33 -28.69
CA TRP A 393 34.13 -21.32 -27.44
C TRP A 393 33.72 -19.90 -27.01
N VAL A 394 34.30 -18.86 -27.63
CA VAL A 394 34.00 -17.46 -27.34
C VAL A 394 32.49 -17.15 -27.42
N PRO A 395 31.74 -17.60 -28.44
CA PRO A 395 30.30 -17.27 -28.52
C PRO A 395 29.48 -17.88 -27.38
N LEU A 396 29.94 -18.98 -26.76
CA LEU A 396 29.27 -19.58 -25.60
C LEU A 396 29.35 -18.67 -24.38
N THR A 397 30.54 -18.15 -24.08
CA THR A 397 30.74 -17.23 -22.96
C THR A 397 30.04 -15.89 -23.17
N VAL A 398 29.97 -15.40 -24.42
CA VAL A 398 29.20 -14.21 -24.77
C VAL A 398 27.70 -14.45 -24.57
N ALA A 399 27.17 -15.58 -25.04
CA ALA A 399 25.77 -15.94 -24.83
C ALA A 399 25.42 -16.04 -23.34
N LEU A 400 26.29 -16.66 -22.53
CA LEU A 400 26.09 -16.75 -21.08
C LEU A 400 26.08 -15.38 -20.41
N THR A 401 26.99 -14.49 -20.79
CA THR A 401 27.05 -13.10 -20.31
C THR A 401 25.76 -12.35 -20.64
N SER A 402 25.24 -12.54 -21.86
CA SER A 402 23.97 -11.96 -22.32
C SER A 402 22.79 -12.49 -21.49
N THR A 403 22.68 -13.81 -21.30
CA THR A 403 21.64 -14.43 -20.48
C THR A 403 21.63 -13.89 -19.05
N ILE A 404 22.79 -13.78 -18.41
CA ILE A 404 22.89 -13.22 -17.05
C ILE A 404 22.47 -11.74 -17.04
N SER A 405 22.82 -10.97 -18.07
CA SER A 405 22.42 -9.58 -18.23
C SER A 405 20.91 -9.41 -18.40
N ILE A 406 20.26 -10.33 -19.12
CA ILE A 406 18.79 -10.38 -19.24
C ILE A 406 18.17 -10.68 -17.88
N LEU A 407 18.64 -11.69 -17.15
CA LEU A 407 18.13 -12.02 -15.81
C LEU A 407 18.28 -10.85 -14.82
N TYR A 408 19.41 -10.15 -14.89
CA TYR A 408 19.66 -8.92 -14.14
C TYR A 408 18.64 -7.83 -14.47
N THR A 409 18.35 -7.63 -15.75
CA THR A 409 17.43 -6.59 -16.25
C THR A 409 15.98 -6.89 -15.88
N VAL A 410 15.56 -8.15 -16.06
CA VAL A 410 14.24 -8.66 -15.65
C VAL A 410 13.99 -8.41 -14.17
N GLY A 411 15.00 -8.60 -13.31
CA GLY A 411 14.87 -8.37 -11.87
C GLY A 411 14.73 -6.91 -11.44
N ARG A 412 14.97 -5.94 -12.35
CA ARG A 412 14.90 -4.48 -12.11
C ARG A 412 15.56 -4.04 -10.79
N LEU A 413 16.68 -4.67 -10.46
CA LEU A 413 17.33 -4.48 -9.16
C LEU A 413 17.87 -3.06 -8.98
N LYS A 414 18.41 -2.46 -10.06
CA LYS A 414 19.03 -1.12 -10.02
C LYS A 414 18.01 -0.02 -9.71
N PRO A 415 16.89 0.14 -10.47
CA PRO A 415 15.86 1.13 -10.13
C PRO A 415 15.34 1.00 -8.69
N ARG A 416 15.15 -0.23 -8.22
CA ARG A 416 14.67 -0.51 -6.86
C ARG A 416 15.64 -0.05 -5.77
N VAL A 417 16.94 -0.30 -5.94
CA VAL A 417 17.97 0.17 -5.00
C VAL A 417 18.03 1.71 -4.99
N VAL A 418 17.89 2.36 -6.14
CA VAL A 418 17.85 3.83 -6.23
C VAL A 418 16.62 4.39 -5.52
N ALA A 419 15.43 3.85 -5.80
CA ALA A 419 14.19 4.28 -5.16
C ALA A 419 14.20 4.05 -3.65
N LEU A 420 14.72 2.92 -3.16
CA LEU A 420 14.87 2.65 -1.73
C LEU A 420 15.81 3.64 -1.04
N ASN A 421 16.97 3.94 -1.64
CA ASN A 421 17.90 4.94 -1.09
C ASN A 421 17.26 6.33 -1.02
N ARG A 422 16.49 6.71 -2.04
CA ARG A 422 15.74 7.97 -2.05
C ARG A 422 14.68 7.98 -0.94
N GLY A 423 13.84 6.94 -0.88
CA GLY A 423 12.79 6.83 0.14
C GLY A 423 13.34 6.81 1.57
N ILE A 424 14.47 6.14 1.83
CA ILE A 424 15.13 6.17 3.15
C ILE A 424 15.56 7.60 3.50
N ARG A 425 16.20 8.31 2.56
CA ARG A 425 16.63 9.70 2.78
C ARG A 425 15.45 10.61 3.07
N ASP A 426 14.38 10.50 2.30
CA ASP A 426 13.18 11.32 2.43
C ASP A 426 12.49 11.08 3.80
N ILE A 427 12.37 9.82 4.22
CA ILE A 427 11.78 9.47 5.52
C ILE A 427 12.66 9.91 6.71
N VAL A 428 14.00 9.79 6.61
CA VAL A 428 14.92 10.24 7.68
C VAL A 428 14.93 11.77 7.80
N ASN A 429 14.90 12.48 6.67
CA ASN A 429 14.77 13.94 6.66
C ASN A 429 13.44 14.37 7.31
N LEU A 430 12.34 13.68 6.97
CA LEU A 430 11.04 13.92 7.58
C LEU A 430 11.02 13.62 9.08
N GLN A 431 11.68 12.56 9.55
CA GLN A 431 11.83 12.25 10.98
C GLN A 431 12.55 13.39 11.73
N THR A 432 13.59 13.94 11.13
CA THR A 432 14.36 15.06 11.70
C THR A 432 13.52 16.33 11.76
N GLN A 433 12.79 16.64 10.69
CA GLN A 433 11.85 17.76 10.65
C GLN A 433 10.71 17.57 11.66
N TRP A 434 10.14 16.38 11.76
CA TRP A 434 9.09 16.06 12.73
C TRP A 434 9.58 16.26 14.17
N ALA A 435 10.81 15.85 14.47
CA ALA A 435 11.42 16.01 15.77
C ALA A 435 11.65 17.49 16.15
N SER A 436 11.92 18.37 15.18
CA SER A 436 12.13 19.80 15.43
C SER A 436 10.83 20.60 15.63
N LEU A 437 9.69 20.10 15.16
CA LEU A 437 8.39 20.74 15.37
C LEU A 437 7.92 20.62 16.82
N SER A 438 7.32 21.70 17.33
CA SER A 438 6.63 21.72 18.61
C SER A 438 5.36 20.86 18.59
N VAL A 439 4.85 20.48 19.77
CA VAL A 439 3.63 19.65 19.89
C VAL A 439 2.42 20.33 19.25
N VAL A 440 2.35 21.67 19.27
CA VAL A 440 1.26 22.42 18.65
C VAL A 440 1.37 22.38 17.12
N GLU A 441 2.57 22.61 16.58
CA GLU A 441 2.82 22.57 15.13
C GLU A 441 2.56 21.18 14.54
N ARG A 442 2.92 20.11 15.26
CA ARG A 442 2.69 18.71 14.87
C ARG A 442 1.22 18.39 14.62
N ARG A 443 0.30 19.11 15.27
CA ARG A 443 -1.15 18.92 15.14
C ARG A 443 -1.79 19.76 14.04
N THR A 444 -1.01 20.62 13.37
CA THR A 444 -1.54 21.45 12.29
C THR A 444 -1.84 20.60 11.05
N PRO A 445 -2.94 20.90 10.32
CA PRO A 445 -3.29 20.16 9.11
C PRO A 445 -2.22 20.25 8.02
N ALA A 446 -1.49 21.37 7.96
CA ALA A 446 -0.39 21.58 7.02
C ALA A 446 0.76 20.58 7.24
N VAL A 447 1.17 20.36 8.49
CA VAL A 447 2.21 19.36 8.82
C VAL A 447 1.70 17.96 8.53
N LYS A 448 0.43 17.66 8.81
CA LYS A 448 -0.19 16.37 8.48
C LYS A 448 -0.13 16.10 6.97
N LEU A 449 -0.51 17.08 6.14
CA LEU A 449 -0.45 17.00 4.68
C LEU A 449 0.97 16.76 4.17
N MET A 450 1.95 17.53 4.68
CA MET A 450 3.36 17.37 4.34
C MET A 450 3.87 15.94 4.67
N LEU A 451 3.55 15.45 5.88
CA LEU A 451 3.94 14.13 6.37
C LEU A 451 3.43 13.02 5.43
N LEU A 452 2.12 13.00 5.15
CA LEU A 452 1.51 11.99 4.28
C LEU A 452 2.02 12.09 2.84
N THR A 453 2.20 13.30 2.32
CA THR A 453 2.66 13.51 0.95
C THR A 453 4.07 12.94 0.76
N ILE A 454 5.01 13.27 1.64
CA ILE A 454 6.40 12.79 1.52
C ILE A 454 6.47 11.26 1.71
N VAL A 455 5.76 10.71 2.70
CA VAL A 455 5.83 9.28 3.03
C VAL A 455 5.15 8.43 1.97
N GLU A 456 3.93 8.78 1.57
CA GLU A 456 3.21 7.98 0.57
C GLU A 456 3.81 8.17 -0.83
N GLU A 457 4.43 9.31 -1.16
CA GLU A 457 5.20 9.46 -2.40
C GLU A 457 6.48 8.60 -2.38
N ALA A 458 7.20 8.55 -1.25
CA ALA A 458 8.34 7.67 -1.08
C ALA A 458 7.92 6.19 -1.23
N ALA A 459 6.83 5.78 -0.57
CA ALA A 459 6.27 4.43 -0.67
C ALA A 459 5.81 4.10 -2.10
N TYR A 460 5.10 5.02 -2.74
CA TYR A 460 4.65 4.91 -4.13
C TYR A 460 5.84 4.74 -5.08
N SER A 461 6.90 5.56 -4.96
CA SER A 461 8.10 5.47 -5.80
C SER A 461 8.84 4.14 -5.64
N VAL A 462 8.95 3.61 -4.42
CA VAL A 462 9.58 2.32 -4.17
C VAL A 462 8.76 1.18 -4.76
N GLN A 463 7.44 1.22 -4.59
CA GLN A 463 6.54 0.20 -5.14
C GLN A 463 6.50 0.24 -6.67
N THR A 464 6.42 1.42 -7.27
CA THR A 464 6.43 1.56 -8.73
C THR A 464 7.81 1.28 -9.33
N SER A 465 8.92 1.43 -8.60
CA SER A 465 10.26 1.13 -9.15
C SER A 465 10.49 -0.33 -9.56
N SER A 466 9.73 -1.30 -9.02
CA SER A 466 9.75 -2.68 -9.53
C SER A 466 8.92 -2.85 -10.80
N SER A 467 7.99 -1.93 -11.04
CA SER A 467 7.05 -1.93 -12.16
C SER A 467 7.35 -0.89 -13.24
N ALA A 468 8.22 0.07 -12.96
CA ALA A 468 8.61 1.15 -13.86
C ALA A 468 8.95 0.53 -15.21
N MET A 469 8.09 0.83 -16.20
CA MET A 469 8.36 0.51 -17.59
C MET A 469 9.74 1.09 -17.86
N THR A 470 10.59 0.32 -18.53
CA THR A 470 11.82 0.91 -19.04
C THR A 470 11.38 1.92 -20.09
N GLU A 471 11.16 3.16 -19.66
CA GLU A 471 10.95 4.32 -20.51
C GLU A 471 12.23 4.46 -21.33
N SER A 472 12.29 3.67 -22.38
CA SER A 472 13.28 3.72 -23.42
C SER A 472 12.93 4.97 -24.24
N GLY A 473 13.09 6.16 -23.65
CA GLY A 473 13.03 7.44 -24.38
C GLY A 473 12.10 8.54 -23.86
N ALA A 474 11.37 8.39 -22.75
CA ALA A 474 10.57 9.51 -22.23
C ALA A 474 11.40 10.39 -21.29
N LYS A 475 11.44 11.68 -21.62
CA LYS A 475 12.25 12.71 -20.97
C LYS A 475 11.90 12.79 -19.47
N GLN A 476 12.90 12.64 -18.60
CA GLN A 476 12.81 13.03 -17.18
C GLN A 476 12.38 14.51 -17.10
N GLN A 477 11.09 14.77 -16.89
CA GLN A 477 10.62 16.05 -16.40
C GLN A 477 10.79 16.06 -14.88
N GLY A 478 11.76 16.85 -14.42
CA GLY A 478 12.07 17.04 -13.02
C GLY A 478 10.87 17.60 -12.27
N VAL A 479 10.39 16.81 -11.31
CA VAL A 479 9.53 17.30 -10.22
C VAL A 479 10.44 18.02 -9.22
N GLU A 480 10.82 19.27 -9.55
CA GLU A 480 11.47 20.22 -8.62
C GLU A 480 10.46 21.22 -8.01
N GLY A 481 9.15 21.00 -8.15
CA GLY A 481 8.13 22.02 -7.93
C GLY A 481 7.28 21.93 -6.66
N LEU A 482 7.75 21.40 -5.53
CA LEU A 482 6.92 21.34 -4.30
C LEU A 482 7.53 21.91 -3.01
N ALA A 483 8.71 22.53 -3.08
CA ALA A 483 9.29 23.26 -1.95
C ALA A 483 8.89 24.77 -1.90
N GLY A 484 7.92 25.21 -2.71
CA GLY A 484 7.57 26.62 -2.90
C GLY A 484 6.32 27.14 -2.17
N ILE A 485 5.65 26.33 -1.35
CA ILE A 485 4.45 26.77 -0.62
C ILE A 485 4.86 27.28 0.77
N SER A 486 5.44 28.49 0.86
CA SER A 486 5.44 29.25 2.13
C SER A 486 5.77 30.76 2.05
N LYS A 487 5.77 31.45 0.89
CA LYS A 487 6.20 32.87 0.85
C LYS A 487 5.36 33.90 0.09
N ASP A 488 4.22 33.57 -0.49
CA ASP A 488 3.40 34.57 -1.21
C ASP A 488 2.02 34.78 -0.56
N GLU A 489 1.97 35.47 0.58
CA GLU A 489 0.70 36.03 1.11
C GLU A 489 0.71 37.55 1.41
N ASP A 490 1.81 38.28 1.18
CA ASP A 490 1.89 39.69 1.61
C ASP A 490 1.80 40.77 0.50
N ASN A 491 1.52 40.43 -0.77
CA ASN A 491 1.56 41.45 -1.84
C ASN A 491 0.30 41.58 -2.69
N LYS A 492 -0.88 41.62 -2.06
CA LYS A 492 -2.16 41.92 -2.72
C LYS A 492 -3.03 42.94 -1.98
N LYS A 493 -2.43 44.06 -1.55
CA LYS A 493 -3.16 45.29 -1.21
C LYS A 493 -2.51 46.49 -1.92
N GLY A 494 -3.05 46.86 -3.08
CA GLY A 494 -2.72 48.15 -3.68
C GLY A 494 -2.76 48.20 -5.20
N LYS A 495 -3.94 48.03 -5.81
CA LYS A 495 -4.22 48.69 -7.12
C LYS A 495 -5.70 48.66 -7.46
N LYS A 496 -6.43 49.66 -6.95
CA LYS A 496 -7.71 50.08 -7.51
C LYS A 496 -7.80 51.60 -7.47
N GLU A 497 -7.00 52.25 -8.32
CA GLU A 497 -7.25 53.62 -8.76
C GLU A 497 -6.43 53.93 -10.02
N LYS A 498 -7.11 54.11 -11.15
CA LYS A 498 -6.65 54.96 -12.24
C LYS A 498 -7.81 55.32 -13.17
N LYS A 499 -8.30 56.55 -13.03
CA LYS A 499 -8.76 57.38 -14.15
C LYS A 499 -8.52 58.84 -13.76
N GLY A 500 -7.56 59.47 -14.42
CA GLY A 500 -7.21 60.86 -14.17
C GLY A 500 -5.85 61.20 -14.79
N ASP A 501 -5.93 61.83 -15.95
CA ASP A 501 -4.94 62.58 -16.71
C ASP A 501 -3.65 63.02 -15.99
N LEU A 502 -2.48 62.83 -16.63
CA LEU A 502 -1.63 63.93 -17.14
C LEU A 502 -0.25 63.43 -17.61
N LYS A 503 0.14 64.03 -18.75
CA LYS A 503 1.43 64.22 -19.42
C LYS A 503 2.76 63.87 -18.72
N ALA A 504 3.63 63.29 -19.57
CA ALA A 504 5.06 63.58 -19.78
C ALA A 504 6.08 63.35 -18.65
N ALA A 505 6.97 62.37 -18.85
CA ALA A 505 8.44 62.54 -18.94
C ALA A 505 9.12 61.17 -19.16
N GLU A 506 10.16 61.19 -20.00
CA GLU A 506 11.14 60.12 -20.29
C GLU A 506 12.01 59.72 -19.08
N LEU A 507 12.82 58.66 -19.30
CA LEU A 507 13.94 58.05 -18.52
C LEU A 507 13.55 56.76 -17.78
N SER A 508 13.88 55.55 -18.27
CA SER A 508 15.19 54.85 -18.44
C SER A 508 15.49 53.89 -17.27
N GLU A 509 15.72 52.61 -17.61
CA GLU A 509 16.44 51.53 -16.87
C GLU A 509 15.95 51.21 -15.43
N VAL A 510 15.65 49.96 -15.05
CA VAL A 510 16.47 48.71 -15.04
C VAL A 510 15.55 47.50 -15.13
#